data_AF-A0A4Q3CX17-F1
#
_entry.id   AF-A0A4Q3CX17-F1
#
_cell.length_a   1.000
_cell.length_b   1.000
_cell.length_c   1.000
_cell.angle_alpha   90.00
_cell.angle_beta   90.00
_cell.angle_gamma   90.00
#
_symmetry.space_group_name_H-M   'P 1'
#
loop_
_entity.id
_entity.type
_entity.pdbx_description
1 polymer ?
#
loop_
_entity_poly.entity_id
_entity_poly.type
_entity_poly.pdbx_seq_one_letter_code
_entity_poly.pdbx_strand_id
1 'polypeptide(L)'
;MNLKKISLGLAALCLAFGLVLSLSAFKATPTKAHQFSDVYYKYIGTSFNETAYRNSSNWQHIDDPGEAECGGETNICVLRVSSEDLTSTDPDMLVKLDDFFSNQLGTPGSVDTYVNTPANIEAQQN
;
A
#
# COMPACT_ATOMS: atom_id res chain seq x y z
N MET A 1 12.45 -50.00 -50.86
CA MET A 1 11.72 -49.44 -49.70
C MET A 1 12.12 -47.98 -49.50
N ASN A 2 11.14 -47.06 -49.53
CA ASN A 2 11.36 -45.60 -49.52
C ASN A 2 11.36 -45.03 -48.08
N LEU A 3 12.51 -45.09 -47.38
CA LEU A 3 12.67 -44.66 -45.99
C LEU A 3 12.81 -43.13 -45.79
N LYS A 4 12.89 -42.34 -46.87
CA LYS A 4 13.12 -40.88 -46.80
C LYS A 4 11.89 -40.05 -46.38
N LYS A 5 10.69 -40.64 -46.31
CA LYS A 5 9.45 -39.90 -45.99
C LYS A 5 9.06 -39.92 -44.51
N ILE A 6 9.72 -40.74 -43.69
CA ILE A 6 9.33 -40.95 -42.28
C ILE A 6 9.99 -39.94 -41.33
N SER A 7 11.14 -39.35 -41.70
CA SER A 7 11.86 -38.42 -40.80
C SER A 7 11.24 -37.02 -40.73
N LEU A 8 10.44 -36.61 -41.73
CA LEU A 8 9.86 -35.27 -41.76
C LEU A 8 8.61 -35.14 -40.85
N GLY A 9 7.88 -36.24 -40.64
CA GLY A 9 6.70 -36.27 -39.76
C GLY A 9 7.04 -36.24 -38.27
N LEU A 10 8.18 -36.85 -37.88
CA LEU A 10 8.59 -36.92 -36.48
C LEU A 10 9.07 -35.58 -35.93
N ALA A 11 9.75 -34.76 -36.75
CA ALA A 11 10.23 -33.44 -36.35
C ALA A 11 9.08 -32.44 -36.09
N ALA A 12 8.02 -32.49 -36.90
CA ALA A 12 6.82 -31.68 -36.70
C ALA A 12 6.04 -32.09 -35.44
N LEU A 13 6.06 -33.38 -35.10
CA LEU A 13 5.43 -33.89 -33.86
C LEU A 13 6.16 -33.39 -32.61
N CYS A 14 7.50 -33.39 -32.59
CA CYS A 14 8.28 -32.89 -31.46
C CYS A 14 8.11 -31.38 -31.23
N LEU A 15 7.97 -30.58 -32.30
CA LEU A 15 7.74 -29.13 -32.20
C LEU A 15 6.33 -28.80 -31.69
N ALA A 16 5.32 -29.60 -32.06
CA ALA A 16 3.94 -29.42 -31.57
C ALA A 16 3.79 -29.76 -30.08
N PHE A 17 4.49 -30.79 -29.57
CA PHE A 17 4.46 -31.14 -28.14
C PHE A 17 5.40 -30.27 -27.28
N GLY A 18 6.47 -29.71 -27.84
CA GLY A 18 7.38 -28.81 -27.11
C GLY A 18 6.77 -27.42 -26.79
N LEU A 19 5.89 -26.91 -27.65
CA LEU A 19 5.22 -25.62 -27.48
C LEU A 19 4.10 -25.63 -26.42
N VAL A 20 3.50 -26.80 -26.15
CA VAL A 20 2.41 -26.92 -25.14
C VAL A 20 2.97 -26.94 -23.72
N LEU A 21 4.22 -27.35 -23.51
CA LEU A 21 4.85 -27.38 -22.18
C LEU A 21 5.47 -26.03 -21.77
N SER A 22 5.65 -25.09 -22.69
CA SER A 22 6.27 -23.79 -22.41
C SER A 22 5.27 -22.71 -21.98
N LEU A 23 3.96 -22.91 -22.19
CA LEU A 23 2.93 -21.98 -21.72
C LEU A 23 2.58 -22.14 -20.22
N SER A 24 2.99 -23.24 -19.59
CA SER A 24 2.71 -23.50 -18.17
C SER A 24 3.75 -22.91 -17.20
N ALA A 25 4.88 -22.37 -17.71
CA ALA A 25 5.99 -21.88 -16.88
C ALA A 25 5.93 -20.37 -16.57
N PHE A 26 5.04 -19.61 -17.21
CA PHE A 26 4.70 -18.25 -16.82
C PHE A 26 3.34 -18.21 -16.13
N LYS A 27 3.08 -19.16 -15.23
CA LYS A 27 2.23 -18.81 -14.11
C LYS A 27 3.12 -17.91 -13.26
N ALA A 28 3.05 -16.60 -13.50
CA ALA A 28 3.55 -15.62 -12.57
C ALA A 28 3.05 -16.09 -11.22
N THR A 29 3.96 -16.62 -10.39
CA THR A 29 3.69 -16.73 -8.98
C THR A 29 3.18 -15.35 -8.64
N PRO A 30 1.94 -15.18 -8.14
CA PRO A 30 1.62 -13.92 -7.53
C PRO A 30 2.72 -13.81 -6.48
N THR A 31 3.72 -12.97 -6.75
CA THR A 31 4.54 -12.36 -5.73
C THR A 31 3.47 -11.98 -4.75
N LYS A 32 3.43 -12.63 -3.58
CA LYS A 32 2.62 -12.13 -2.51
C LYS A 32 3.15 -10.71 -2.39
N ALA A 33 2.44 -9.76 -3.01
CA ALA A 33 2.61 -8.38 -2.69
C ALA A 33 2.53 -8.46 -1.18
N HIS A 34 3.62 -8.08 -0.51
CA HIS A 34 3.52 -7.78 0.89
C HIS A 34 2.40 -6.76 0.93
N GLN A 35 1.19 -7.24 1.21
CA GLN A 35 0.01 -6.42 1.32
C GLN A 35 0.19 -5.87 2.71
N PHE A 36 1.10 -4.91 2.82
CA PHE A 36 1.23 -4.09 4.01
C PHE A 36 -0.18 -3.56 4.25
N SER A 37 -0.75 -3.93 5.39
CA SER A 37 -2.06 -3.42 5.76
C SER A 37 -1.86 -1.96 6.10
N ASP A 38 -2.53 -1.09 5.38
CA ASP A 38 -2.59 0.31 5.73
C ASP A 38 -3.36 0.49 7.03
N VAL A 39 -2.91 1.45 7.83
CA VAL A 39 -3.56 1.89 9.05
C VAL A 39 -4.05 3.31 8.82
N TYR A 40 -5.28 3.58 9.24
CA TYR A 40 -5.95 4.85 8.99
C TYR A 40 -6.22 5.60 10.30
N TYR A 41 -6.06 6.91 10.23
CA TYR A 41 -6.36 7.81 11.34
C TYR A 41 -7.20 8.98 10.85
N LYS A 42 -8.30 9.26 11.53
CA LYS A 42 -9.13 10.45 11.33
C LYS A 42 -8.59 11.62 12.14
N TYR A 43 -8.53 12.80 11.54
CA TYR A 43 -8.23 14.05 12.23
C TYR A 43 -9.44 14.53 13.01
N ILE A 44 -9.25 14.79 14.30
CA ILE A 44 -10.29 15.27 15.24
C ILE A 44 -9.91 16.62 15.88
N GLY A 45 -8.78 17.20 15.48
CA GLY A 45 -8.33 18.51 15.95
C GLY A 45 -9.16 19.67 15.37
N THR A 46 -9.10 20.82 16.05
CA THR A 46 -9.83 22.04 15.66
C THR A 46 -8.97 23.06 14.91
N SER A 47 -7.69 22.76 14.71
CA SER A 47 -6.71 23.65 14.08
C SER A 47 -5.95 22.92 12.98
N PHE A 48 -5.89 23.47 11.79
CA PHE A 48 -5.26 22.83 10.62
C PHE A 48 -3.89 23.46 10.33
N ASN A 49 -2.94 23.22 11.22
CA ASN A 49 -1.55 23.67 11.06
C ASN A 49 -0.59 22.53 11.39
N GLU A 50 0.68 22.71 11.03
CA GLU A 50 1.68 21.64 11.19
C GLU A 50 1.81 21.13 12.63
N THR A 51 1.83 22.03 13.62
CA THR A 51 1.91 21.64 15.03
C THR A 51 0.71 20.80 15.46
N ALA A 52 -0.47 21.16 14.97
CA ALA A 52 -1.70 20.44 15.28
C ALA A 52 -1.75 19.07 14.56
N TYR A 53 -1.18 18.94 13.36
CA TYR A 53 -1.03 17.65 12.68
C TYR A 53 0.02 16.74 13.31
N ARG A 54 1.06 17.30 13.94
CA ARG A 54 2.07 16.53 14.69
C ARG A 54 1.60 16.00 16.03
N ASN A 55 0.54 16.56 16.57
CA ASN A 55 0.02 16.12 17.85
C ASN A 55 -0.84 14.87 17.63
N SER A 56 -0.33 13.70 17.99
CA SER A 56 -1.02 12.41 17.92
C SER A 56 -2.39 12.42 18.60
N SER A 57 -2.60 13.26 19.63
CA SER A 57 -3.90 13.40 20.30
C SER A 57 -4.99 14.11 19.47
N ASN A 58 -4.63 14.75 18.36
CA ASN A 58 -5.58 15.27 17.38
C ASN A 58 -5.98 14.22 16.33
N TRP A 59 -5.55 12.98 16.48
CA TRP A 59 -5.87 11.87 15.60
C TRP A 59 -6.64 10.78 16.34
N GLN A 60 -7.46 10.05 15.59
CA GLN A 60 -8.23 8.91 16.07
C GLN A 60 -8.05 7.75 15.10
N HIS A 61 -7.65 6.58 15.59
CA HIS A 61 -7.59 5.38 14.74
C HIS A 61 -8.97 5.00 14.23
N ILE A 62 -9.05 4.67 12.94
CA ILE A 62 -10.28 4.22 12.26
C ILE A 62 -9.98 2.95 11.46
N ASP A 63 -10.95 2.05 11.40
CA ASP A 63 -10.83 0.80 10.64
C ASP A 63 -11.21 0.97 9.16
N ASP A 64 -12.09 1.93 8.87
CA ASP A 64 -12.55 2.24 7.51
C ASP A 64 -12.45 3.76 7.24
N PRO A 65 -11.61 4.19 6.29
CA PRO A 65 -11.52 5.60 5.91
C PRO A 65 -12.82 6.13 5.27
N GLY A 66 -13.64 5.30 4.63
CA GLY A 66 -14.87 5.73 3.95
C GLY A 66 -16.02 6.09 4.91
N GLU A 67 -15.95 5.65 6.16
CA GLU A 67 -16.91 6.02 7.21
C GLU A 67 -16.48 7.28 7.99
N ALA A 68 -15.28 7.81 7.74
CA ALA A 68 -14.84 9.03 8.37
C ALA A 68 -15.68 10.21 7.84
N GLU A 69 -16.65 10.66 8.62
CA GLU A 69 -17.37 11.90 8.33
C GLU A 69 -16.41 13.09 8.36
N CYS A 70 -15.84 13.39 7.20
CA CYS A 70 -14.95 14.50 6.96
C CYS A 70 -15.79 15.66 6.43
N GLY A 71 -16.06 16.64 7.29
CA GLY A 71 -16.68 17.90 6.87
C GLY A 71 -15.76 18.54 5.84
N GLY A 72 -16.21 18.56 4.58
CA GLY A 72 -15.39 18.96 3.44
C GLY A 72 -14.69 20.29 3.67
N GLU A 73 -13.38 20.23 3.79
CA GLU A 73 -12.47 21.37 3.76
C GLU A 73 -11.17 20.92 3.08
N THR A 74 -10.44 21.88 2.51
CA THR A 74 -9.13 21.72 1.85
C THR A 74 -8.02 21.14 2.74
N ASN A 75 -8.35 20.70 3.94
CA ASN A 75 -7.44 20.26 4.99
C ASN A 75 -7.46 18.74 5.10
N ILE A 76 -6.34 18.13 5.51
CA ILE A 76 -6.26 16.68 5.69
C ILE A 76 -7.15 16.21 6.82
N CYS A 77 -7.97 15.21 6.51
CA CYS A 77 -8.91 14.57 7.42
C CYS A 77 -8.56 13.11 7.72
N VAL A 78 -7.96 12.40 6.76
CA VAL A 78 -7.53 11.01 6.95
C VAL A 78 -6.05 10.90 6.67
N LEU A 79 -5.33 10.26 7.60
CA LEU A 79 -3.94 9.90 7.46
C LEU A 79 -3.84 8.40 7.24
N ARG A 80 -3.21 7.99 6.14
CA ARG A 80 -2.87 6.61 5.84
C ARG A 80 -1.40 6.39 6.15
N VAL A 81 -1.11 5.40 6.98
CA VAL A 81 0.26 5.03 7.37
C VAL A 81 0.45 3.53 7.10
N SER A 82 1.58 3.15 6.51
CA SER A 82 1.89 1.73 6.35
C SER A 82 2.11 1.10 7.73
N SER A 83 1.53 -0.08 7.98
CA SER A 83 1.77 -0.79 9.24
C SER A 83 3.24 -1.11 9.51
N GLU A 84 4.09 -1.13 8.48
CA GLU A 84 5.54 -1.33 8.63
C GLU A 84 6.25 -0.13 9.28
N ASP A 85 5.70 1.07 9.12
CA ASP A 85 6.25 2.31 9.68
C ASP A 85 5.85 2.50 11.15
N LEU A 86 4.78 1.83 11.59
CA LEU A 86 4.28 1.82 12.96
C LEU A 86 5.04 0.77 13.81
N THR A 87 6.33 1.02 14.00
CA THR A 87 7.27 0.05 14.58
C THR A 87 7.16 -0.17 16.09
N SER A 88 6.42 0.67 16.81
CA SER A 88 6.25 0.52 18.26
C SER A 88 5.51 -0.77 18.62
N THR A 89 5.97 -1.44 19.67
CA THR A 89 5.36 -2.67 20.21
C THR A 89 4.17 -2.40 21.13
N ASP A 90 3.85 -1.14 21.39
CA ASP A 90 2.71 -0.77 22.23
C ASP A 90 1.39 -1.20 21.58
N PRO A 91 0.40 -1.74 22.31
CA PRO A 91 -0.89 -2.08 21.73
C PRO A 91 -1.73 -0.86 21.29
N ASP A 92 -1.46 0.33 21.82
CA ASP A 92 -2.19 1.55 21.51
C ASP A 92 -1.73 2.14 20.17
N MET A 93 -2.67 2.25 19.22
CA MET A 93 -2.42 2.77 17.88
C MET A 93 -2.03 4.26 17.87
N LEU A 94 -2.43 5.04 18.87
CA LEU A 94 -2.02 6.45 19.00
C LEU A 94 -0.58 6.56 19.51
N VAL A 95 -0.16 5.66 20.41
CA VAL A 95 1.24 5.59 20.86
C VAL A 95 2.14 5.20 19.69
N LYS A 96 1.70 4.28 18.82
CA LYS A 96 2.44 3.95 17.59
C LYS A 96 2.55 5.13 16.63
N LEU A 97 1.47 5.90 16.47
CA LEU A 97 1.48 7.10 15.62
C LEU A 97 2.42 8.18 16.19
N ASP A 98 2.41 8.37 17.51
CA ASP A 98 3.30 9.30 18.21
C ASP A 98 4.78 8.93 18.04
N ASP A 99 5.08 7.63 18.15
CA ASP A 99 6.42 7.08 17.89
C ASP A 99 6.85 7.31 16.43
N PHE A 100 5.94 7.08 15.47
CA PHE A 100 6.18 7.35 14.05
C PHE A 100 6.49 8.84 13.80
N PHE A 101 5.69 9.75 14.36
CA PHE A 101 5.93 11.20 14.24
C PHE A 101 7.27 11.62 14.86
N SER A 102 7.63 11.04 16.00
CA SER A 102 8.83 11.39 16.75
C SER A 102 10.11 10.85 16.12
N ASN A 103 10.08 9.61 15.61
CA ASN A 103 11.28 8.89 15.18
C ASN A 103 11.48 8.90 13.66
N GLN A 104 10.40 8.88 12.87
CA GLN A 104 10.48 8.75 11.41
C GLN A 104 10.32 10.08 10.67
N LEU A 105 9.57 11.03 11.24
CA LEU A 105 9.30 12.33 10.62
C LEU A 105 10.11 13.48 11.26
N GLY A 106 11.34 13.20 11.71
CA GLY A 106 12.19 14.02 12.61
C GLY A 106 12.54 15.49 12.27
N THR A 107 11.87 16.16 11.33
CA THR A 107 11.99 17.63 11.12
C THR A 107 10.61 18.27 10.93
N PRO A 108 10.32 19.47 11.47
CA PRO A 108 9.13 20.25 11.12
C PRO A 108 9.05 20.39 9.58
N GLY A 109 7.95 20.23 8.87
CA GLY A 109 7.89 20.25 7.40
C GLY A 109 7.88 18.87 6.74
N SER A 110 8.46 17.83 7.35
CA SER A 110 8.29 16.45 6.85
C SER A 110 6.87 15.92 7.03
N VAL A 111 6.19 16.29 8.13
CA VAL A 111 4.79 15.93 8.40
C VAL A 111 3.88 16.68 7.46
N ASP A 112 4.08 17.98 7.23
CA ASP A 112 3.28 18.70 6.24
C ASP A 112 3.42 18.07 4.85
N THR A 113 4.65 17.74 4.41
CA THR A 113 4.90 17.06 3.13
C THR A 113 4.28 15.66 3.06
N TYR A 114 4.35 14.91 4.16
CA TYR A 114 3.78 13.55 4.26
C TYR A 114 2.25 13.58 4.28
N VAL A 115 1.67 14.45 5.10
CA VAL A 115 0.23 14.65 5.24
C VAL A 115 -0.35 15.18 3.92
N ASN A 116 0.36 16.08 3.21
CA ASN A 116 0.00 16.55 1.87
C ASN A 116 0.37 15.59 0.73
N THR A 117 0.82 14.36 1.02
CA THR A 117 1.13 13.38 -0.02
C THR A 117 -0.16 12.93 -0.72
N PRO A 118 -0.20 12.84 -2.07
CA PRO A 118 -1.41 12.52 -2.82
C PRO A 118 -2.18 11.28 -2.33
N ALA A 119 -1.49 10.24 -1.86
CA ALA A 119 -2.12 9.03 -1.33
C ALA A 119 -2.97 9.27 -0.06
N ASN A 120 -2.63 10.30 0.74
CA ASN A 120 -3.41 10.73 1.90
C ASN A 120 -4.56 11.65 1.50
N ILE A 121 -4.41 12.39 0.40
CA ILE A 121 -5.46 13.25 -0.17
C ILE A 121 -6.54 12.40 -0.87
N GLU A 122 -6.15 11.35 -1.59
CA GLU A 122 -7.10 10.43 -2.26
C GLU A 122 -7.99 9.67 -1.28
N ALA A 123 -7.50 9.39 -0.06
CA ALA A 123 -8.30 8.82 1.03
C ALA A 123 -9.44 9.74 1.48
N GLN A 124 -9.47 11.01 1.04
CA GLN A 124 -10.55 11.96 1.31
C GLN A 124 -11.66 11.96 0.23
N GLN A 125 -11.43 11.35 -0.94
CA GLN A 125 -12.30 11.49 -2.12
C GLN A 125 -13.12 10.25 -2.45
N ASN A 126 -12.96 9.16 -1.70
CA ASN A 126 -13.74 7.92 -1.83
C ASN A 126 -14.58 7.68 -0.58
#